data_AF-A0A8T7L950-F1
#
_entry.id   AF-A0A8T7L950-F1
#
_cell.length_a   1.000
_cell.length_b   1.000
_cell.length_c   1.000
_cell.angle_alpha   90.00
_cell.angle_beta   90.00
_cell.angle_gamma   90.00
#
_symmetry.space_group_name_H-M   'P 1'
#
loop_
_entity.id
_entity.type
_entity.pdbx_description
1 polymer ?
#
loop_
_entity_poly.entity_id
_entity_poly.type
_entity_poly.pdbx_seq_one_letter_code
_entity_poly.pdbx_strand_id
1 'polypeptide(L)'
;MSQQQNAPGPARPSPFAPAAQRPGSGGPPRPANSPAPAPPAGQRLGGLPRFGASKTHWRIMPVMNCIVRFDLNGLGDPLHRLLGRPLDVKLADTEAAIKAIEAGGAHMNELEALVEAAWQEYQLRGAVLLYPWRKELPQVMVGRVTTGDDTDDEEYEDDKPAAPVLLRALDMRLVINVLARTRSNILLSRAPLGLESQYLNQSLLTDDPRLVVLARATGCIEEPLSK
;
A
#
# COMPACT_ATOMS: atom_id res chain seq x y z
N MET A 1 -52.65 -15.75 23.73
CA MET A 1 -52.30 -14.73 22.73
C MET A 1 -52.42 -13.37 23.40
N SER A 2 -51.33 -12.90 24.00
CA SER A 2 -51.32 -11.62 24.73
C SER A 2 -50.46 -10.64 23.94
N GLN A 3 -51.11 -9.67 23.28
CA GLN A 3 -50.44 -8.57 22.60
C GLN A 3 -49.88 -7.61 23.65
N GLN A 4 -48.55 -7.52 23.72
CA GLN A 4 -47.86 -6.55 24.56
C GLN A 4 -47.60 -5.30 23.73
N GLN A 5 -48.33 -4.22 24.03
CA GLN A 5 -48.17 -2.91 23.41
C GLN A 5 -46.90 -2.24 23.96
N ASN A 6 -45.93 -1.97 23.08
CA ASN A 6 -44.74 -1.18 23.39
C ASN A 6 -45.05 0.31 23.25
N ALA A 7 -44.84 1.05 24.34
CA ALA A 7 -44.94 2.51 24.37
C ALA A 7 -43.71 3.17 23.72
N PRO A 8 -43.88 4.33 23.04
CA PRO A 8 -42.77 5.07 22.43
C PRO A 8 -41.96 5.82 23.50
N GLY A 9 -40.64 5.59 23.51
CA GLY A 9 -39.69 6.28 24.38
C GLY A 9 -39.41 7.73 23.95
N PRO A 10 -38.93 8.59 24.89
CA PRO A 10 -38.74 10.02 24.65
C PRO A 10 -37.59 10.31 23.67
N ALA A 11 -37.81 11.30 22.82
CA ALA A 11 -36.88 11.76 21.80
C ALA A 11 -35.56 12.29 22.40
N ARG A 12 -34.43 11.81 21.88
CA ARG A 12 -33.10 12.32 22.22
C ARG A 12 -32.87 13.71 21.59
N PRO A 13 -32.28 14.67 22.31
CA PRO A 13 -31.88 15.95 21.72
C PRO A 13 -30.65 15.80 20.82
N SER A 14 -30.72 16.38 19.62
CA SER A 14 -29.63 16.45 18.63
C SER A 14 -28.50 17.40 19.08
N PRO A 15 -27.21 17.00 19.00
CA PRO A 15 -26.08 17.86 19.37
C PRO A 15 -25.46 18.67 18.23
N PHE A 16 -26.06 18.70 17.03
CA PHE A 16 -25.48 19.42 15.89
C PHE A 16 -26.06 20.83 15.72
N ALA A 17 -25.45 21.79 16.41
CA ALA A 17 -25.56 23.20 16.04
C ALA A 17 -24.52 23.54 14.95
N PRO A 18 -24.90 24.23 13.85
CA PRO A 18 -23.96 24.65 12.82
C PRO A 18 -23.04 25.77 13.35
N ALA A 19 -21.73 25.59 13.15
CA ALA A 19 -20.71 26.56 13.48
C ALA A 19 -20.90 27.86 12.69
N ALA A 20 -21.05 28.97 13.41
CA ALA A 20 -21.16 30.30 12.85
C ALA A 20 -19.94 30.64 11.98
N GLN A 21 -20.22 31.05 10.73
CA GLN A 21 -19.23 31.57 9.80
C GLN A 21 -18.62 32.85 10.37
N ARG A 22 -17.30 32.84 10.56
CA ARG A 22 -16.54 34.03 10.93
C ARG A 22 -16.44 34.97 9.71
N PRO A 23 -16.73 36.27 9.87
CA PRO A 23 -16.53 37.27 8.81
C PRO A 23 -15.03 37.44 8.52
N GLY A 24 -14.72 37.59 7.24
CA GLY A 24 -13.38 37.58 6.67
C GLY A 24 -12.45 38.65 7.24
N SER A 25 -11.29 38.21 7.72
CA SER A 25 -10.15 39.06 7.99
C SER A 25 -9.51 39.48 6.67
N GLY A 26 -9.71 40.73 6.27
CA GLY A 26 -8.95 41.38 5.21
C GLY A 26 -7.47 41.41 5.58
N GLY A 27 -6.68 40.55 4.95
CA GLY A 27 -5.23 40.58 5.05
C GLY A 27 -4.66 41.79 4.28
N PRO A 28 -3.54 42.38 4.76
CA PRO A 28 -2.90 43.50 4.09
C PRO A 28 -2.35 43.10 2.70
N PRO A 29 -2.23 44.08 1.78
CA PRO A 29 -1.74 43.84 0.42
C PRO A 29 -0.31 43.27 0.44
N ARG A 30 -0.13 42.19 -0.31
CA ARG A 30 1.15 41.48 -0.50
C ARG A 30 2.12 42.43 -1.23
N PRO A 31 3.33 42.69 -0.70
CA PRO A 31 4.33 43.51 -1.40
C PRO A 31 4.76 42.83 -2.71
N ALA A 32 4.97 43.65 -3.73
CA ALA A 32 5.33 43.24 -5.08
C ALA A 32 6.63 42.40 -5.09
N ASN A 33 6.62 41.32 -5.87
CA ASN A 33 7.78 40.48 -6.15
C ASN A 33 8.95 41.33 -6.69
N SER A 34 10.02 41.43 -5.93
CA SER A 34 11.31 41.85 -6.46
C SER A 34 11.81 40.82 -7.49
N PRO A 35 12.33 41.24 -8.66
CA PRO A 35 12.91 40.32 -9.63
C PRO A 35 14.15 39.64 -9.04
N ALA A 36 14.21 38.31 -9.18
CA ALA A 36 15.34 37.51 -8.74
C ALA A 36 16.62 37.96 -9.47
N PRO A 37 17.76 38.09 -8.76
CA PRO A 37 19.03 38.45 -9.39
C PRO A 37 19.47 37.36 -10.38
N ALA A 38 19.93 37.77 -11.56
CA ALA A 38 20.46 36.88 -12.57
C ALA A 38 21.66 36.08 -12.01
N PRO A 39 21.78 34.77 -12.30
CA PRO A 39 22.93 33.99 -11.87
C PRO A 39 24.20 34.52 -12.54
N PRO A 40 25.33 34.62 -11.80
CA PRO A 40 26.58 35.11 -12.37
C PRO A 40 27.09 34.16 -13.46
N ALA A 41 27.37 34.74 -14.62
CA ALA A 41 27.96 34.04 -15.74
C ALA A 41 29.45 33.77 -15.45
N GLY A 42 29.80 32.49 -15.36
CA GLY A 42 31.17 32.02 -15.56
C GLY A 42 32.00 31.87 -14.30
N GLN A 43 32.06 30.65 -13.78
CA GLN A 43 33.29 30.06 -13.24
C GLN A 43 33.27 28.55 -13.54
N ARG A 44 33.82 28.21 -14.71
CA ARG A 44 34.31 26.86 -15.01
C ARG A 44 35.71 26.76 -14.44
N LEU A 45 35.85 26.16 -13.26
CA LEU A 45 37.15 25.84 -12.69
C LEU A 45 37.09 24.53 -11.92
N GLY A 46 37.95 23.59 -12.34
CA GLY A 46 38.53 22.56 -11.49
C GLY A 46 37.61 21.41 -11.09
N GLY A 47 37.65 20.33 -11.89
CA GLY A 47 37.07 19.05 -11.54
C GLY A 47 37.72 18.45 -10.29
N LEU A 48 37.12 18.70 -9.14
CA LEU A 48 37.20 17.75 -8.02
C LEU A 48 36.45 16.49 -8.45
N PRO A 49 36.96 15.28 -8.17
CA PRO A 49 36.18 14.07 -8.39
C PRO A 49 34.89 14.26 -7.60
N ARG A 50 33.76 14.41 -8.32
CA ARG A 50 32.43 14.30 -7.74
C ARG A 50 32.51 13.10 -6.83
N PHE A 51 32.33 13.31 -5.52
CA PHE A 51 32.10 12.26 -4.54
C PHE A 51 31.28 11.20 -5.24
N GLY A 52 31.95 10.10 -5.60
CA GLY A 52 31.32 9.01 -6.32
C GLY A 52 30.16 8.64 -5.44
N ALA A 53 28.94 8.81 -5.94
CA ALA A 53 27.76 8.35 -5.23
C ALA A 53 27.96 6.85 -5.10
N SER A 54 28.55 6.43 -3.98
CA SER A 54 28.59 5.04 -3.55
C SER A 54 27.14 4.62 -3.64
N LYS A 55 26.85 3.67 -4.53
CA LYS A 55 25.49 3.19 -4.74
C LYS A 55 24.98 2.81 -3.37
N THR A 56 24.12 3.66 -2.80
CA THR A 56 23.59 3.45 -1.46
C THR A 56 22.74 2.21 -1.58
N HIS A 57 23.31 1.08 -1.15
CA HIS A 57 22.65 -0.20 -1.22
C HIS A 57 21.71 -0.28 -0.01
N TRP A 58 20.48 0.19 -0.20
CA TRP A 58 19.45 0.04 0.81
C TRP A 58 19.17 -1.45 0.98
N ARG A 59 19.33 -1.94 2.20
CA ARG A 59 19.08 -3.34 2.54
C ARG A 59 17.84 -3.42 3.41
N ILE A 60 16.86 -4.19 2.96
CA ILE A 60 15.66 -4.48 3.73
C ILE A 60 16.00 -5.67 4.60
N MET A 61 16.02 -5.46 5.92
CA MET A 61 16.17 -6.52 6.90
C MET A 61 14.78 -6.93 7.35
N PRO A 62 14.21 -8.03 6.82
CA PRO A 62 12.88 -8.42 7.21
C PRO A 62 12.88 -8.82 8.70
N VAL A 63 11.90 -8.32 9.44
CA VAL A 63 11.64 -8.63 10.86
C VAL A 63 11.19 -10.09 11.00
N MET A 64 10.50 -10.61 9.99
CA MET A 64 9.96 -11.98 9.94
C MET A 64 10.54 -12.74 8.75
N ASN A 65 10.71 -14.05 8.89
CA ASN A 65 11.07 -14.95 7.77
C ASN A 65 9.90 -15.16 6.78
N CYS A 66 8.89 -14.30 6.80
CA CYS A 66 7.72 -14.39 5.95
C CYS A 66 7.35 -13.00 5.45
N ILE A 67 7.17 -12.89 4.15
CA ILE A 67 6.90 -11.64 3.45
C ILE A 67 5.65 -11.84 2.62
N VAL A 68 4.72 -10.89 2.64
CA VAL A 68 3.51 -10.95 1.83
C VAL A 68 3.53 -9.90 0.72
N ARG A 69 3.19 -10.32 -0.50
CA ARG A 69 2.99 -9.51 -1.69
C ARG A 69 1.51 -9.24 -1.91
N PHE A 70 1.20 -7.99 -2.23
CA PHE A 70 -0.10 -7.52 -2.67
C PHE A 70 0.03 -7.03 -4.11
N ASP A 71 -0.70 -7.66 -5.03
CA ASP A 71 -0.82 -7.26 -6.43
C ASP A 71 -2.19 -7.67 -6.99
N LEU A 72 -2.64 -6.99 -8.04
CA LEU A 72 -3.87 -7.37 -8.75
C LEU A 72 -3.64 -8.38 -9.88
N ASN A 73 -2.37 -8.70 -10.18
CA ASN A 73 -1.97 -9.54 -11.30
C ASN A 73 -2.52 -10.95 -11.15
N GLY A 74 -3.42 -11.39 -12.02
CA GLY A 74 -4.01 -12.74 -11.93
C GLY A 74 -5.10 -12.89 -10.86
N LEU A 75 -5.61 -11.78 -10.31
CA LEU A 75 -6.77 -11.78 -9.43
C LEU A 75 -8.09 -11.37 -10.12
N GLY A 76 -8.13 -11.39 -11.45
CA GLY A 76 -9.36 -11.03 -12.20
C GLY A 76 -10.56 -11.92 -11.85
N ASP A 77 -10.39 -13.24 -11.77
CA ASP A 77 -11.47 -14.17 -11.37
C ASP A 77 -12.02 -13.90 -9.95
N PRO A 78 -11.17 -13.75 -8.91
CA PRO A 78 -11.61 -13.28 -7.59
C PRO A 78 -12.43 -11.99 -7.62
N LEU A 79 -12.08 -11.02 -8.49
CA LEU A 79 -12.85 -9.77 -8.62
C LEU A 79 -14.27 -10.03 -9.13
N HIS A 80 -14.43 -10.90 -10.13
CA HIS A 80 -15.77 -11.27 -10.65
C HIS A 80 -16.64 -11.95 -9.60
N ARG A 81 -16.04 -12.89 -8.85
CA ARG A 81 -16.74 -13.60 -7.78
C ARG A 81 -17.18 -12.65 -6.67
N LEU A 82 -16.33 -11.68 -6.33
CA LEU A 82 -16.65 -10.66 -5.33
C LEU A 82 -17.84 -9.79 -5.77
N LEU A 83 -17.95 -9.47 -7.06
CA LEU A 83 -19.05 -8.71 -7.63
C LEU A 83 -20.31 -9.55 -7.96
N GLY A 84 -20.27 -10.87 -7.74
CA GLY A 84 -21.38 -11.77 -8.08
C GLY A 84 -21.68 -11.86 -9.58
N ARG A 85 -20.67 -11.63 -10.44
CA ARG A 85 -20.82 -11.58 -11.90
C ARG A 85 -20.28 -12.85 -12.57
N PRO A 86 -20.80 -13.21 -13.76
CA PRO A 86 -20.17 -14.25 -14.56
C PRO A 86 -18.73 -13.83 -14.91
N LEU A 87 -17.87 -14.83 -15.05
CA LEU A 87 -16.47 -14.64 -15.43
C LEU A 87 -16.39 -13.97 -16.81
N ASP A 88 -15.78 -12.78 -16.87
CA ASP A 88 -15.43 -12.14 -18.14
C ASP A 88 -13.92 -12.25 -18.34
N VAL A 89 -13.52 -12.98 -19.38
CA VAL A 89 -12.10 -13.18 -19.72
C VAL A 89 -11.41 -11.84 -20.02
N LYS A 90 -12.15 -10.80 -20.44
CA LYS A 90 -11.57 -9.49 -20.72
C LYS A 90 -11.09 -8.77 -19.46
N LEU A 91 -11.77 -8.98 -18.34
CA LEU A 91 -11.43 -8.42 -17.03
C LEU A 91 -10.47 -9.34 -16.24
N ALA A 92 -10.07 -10.47 -16.81
CA ALA A 92 -8.93 -11.24 -16.31
C ALA A 92 -7.61 -10.45 -16.45
N ASP A 93 -7.55 -9.53 -17.42
CA ASP A 93 -6.45 -8.58 -17.56
C ASP A 93 -6.52 -7.49 -16.48
N THR A 94 -5.39 -7.29 -15.80
CA THR A 94 -5.29 -6.36 -14.67
C THR A 94 -5.49 -4.91 -15.10
N GLU A 95 -5.00 -4.51 -16.27
CA GLU A 95 -5.22 -3.14 -16.75
C GLU A 95 -6.70 -2.88 -17.07
N ALA A 96 -7.36 -3.85 -17.70
CA ALA A 96 -8.80 -3.78 -17.96
C ALA A 96 -9.62 -3.70 -16.65
N ALA A 97 -9.27 -4.51 -15.64
CA ALA A 97 -9.91 -4.47 -14.33
C ALA A 97 -9.74 -3.10 -13.65
N ILE A 98 -8.53 -2.54 -13.65
CA ILE A 98 -8.25 -1.23 -13.08
C ILE A 98 -9.06 -0.15 -13.82
N LYS A 99 -9.07 -0.15 -15.15
CA LYS A 99 -9.88 0.81 -15.94
C LYS A 99 -11.36 0.70 -15.64
N ALA A 100 -11.87 -0.52 -15.42
CA ALA A 100 -13.26 -0.73 -15.05
C ALA A 100 -13.57 -0.18 -13.65
N ILE A 101 -12.65 -0.34 -12.71
CA ILE A 101 -12.74 0.24 -11.36
C ILE A 101 -12.74 1.77 -11.41
N GLU A 102 -11.83 2.37 -12.18
CA GLU A 102 -11.73 3.83 -12.34
C GLU A 102 -12.93 4.44 -13.05
N ALA A 103 -13.50 3.73 -14.04
CA ALA A 103 -14.71 4.19 -14.73
C ALA A 103 -15.93 4.26 -13.79
N GLY A 104 -15.88 3.56 -12.65
CA GLY A 104 -16.92 3.59 -11.63
C GLY A 104 -18.20 2.85 -12.03
N GLY A 105 -19.33 3.36 -11.56
CA GLY A 105 -20.66 2.77 -11.76
C GLY A 105 -21.22 2.12 -10.51
N ALA A 106 -22.48 1.67 -10.57
CA ALA A 106 -23.20 1.15 -9.40
C ALA A 106 -22.44 0.02 -8.67
N HIS A 107 -21.82 -0.89 -9.43
CA HIS A 107 -21.06 -2.01 -8.87
C HIS A 107 -19.75 -1.60 -8.22
N MET A 108 -19.17 -0.47 -8.62
CA MET A 108 -17.95 0.02 -7.97
C MET A 108 -18.29 0.66 -6.62
N ASN A 109 -19.47 1.28 -6.48
CA ASN A 109 -19.96 1.74 -5.17
C ASN A 109 -20.21 0.55 -4.22
N GLU A 110 -20.73 -0.56 -4.74
CA GLU A 110 -20.89 -1.81 -3.98
C GLU A 110 -19.53 -2.39 -3.57
N LEU A 111 -18.56 -2.42 -4.49
CA LEU A 111 -17.19 -2.85 -4.20
C LEU A 111 -16.54 -1.98 -3.13
N GLU A 112 -16.64 -0.66 -3.25
CA GLU A 112 -16.13 0.30 -2.28
C GLU A 112 -16.73 0.03 -0.89
N ALA A 113 -18.05 -0.16 -0.79
CA ALA A 113 -18.70 -0.48 0.47
C ALA A 113 -18.21 -1.81 1.07
N LEU A 114 -18.02 -2.85 0.25
CA LEU A 114 -17.51 -4.15 0.69
C LEU A 114 -16.05 -4.07 1.16
N VAL A 115 -15.21 -3.35 0.42
CA VAL A 115 -13.80 -3.14 0.73
C VAL A 115 -13.67 -2.31 2.00
N GLU A 116 -14.44 -1.24 2.16
CA GLU A 116 -14.47 -0.42 3.38
C GLU A 116 -14.96 -1.23 4.59
N ALA A 117 -16.03 -2.02 4.45
CA ALA A 117 -16.53 -2.86 5.54
C ALA A 117 -15.47 -3.87 6.01
N ALA A 118 -14.82 -4.57 5.08
CA ALA A 118 -13.75 -5.52 5.40
C ALA A 118 -12.56 -4.83 6.10
N TRP A 119 -12.24 -3.60 5.70
CA TRP A 119 -11.15 -2.84 6.33
C TRP A 119 -11.41 -2.56 7.81
N GLN A 120 -12.65 -2.21 8.16
CA GLN A 120 -13.04 -1.97 9.55
C GLN A 120 -12.95 -3.25 10.39
N GLU A 121 -13.23 -4.41 9.81
CA GLU A 121 -13.11 -5.72 10.47
C GLU A 121 -11.67 -6.11 10.77
N TYR A 122 -10.71 -5.71 9.92
CA TYR A 122 -9.29 -6.02 10.13
C TYR A 122 -8.67 -5.30 11.34
N GLN A 123 -9.29 -4.22 11.84
CA GLN A 123 -8.86 -3.46 13.02
C GLN A 123 -7.37 -3.05 13.01
N LEU A 124 -6.81 -2.79 11.83
CA LEU A 124 -5.42 -2.36 11.70
C LEU A 124 -5.21 -1.01 12.41
N ARG A 125 -4.16 -0.90 13.22
CA ARG A 125 -3.83 0.32 13.99
C ARG A 125 -2.47 0.86 13.60
N GLY A 126 -2.35 2.18 13.46
CA GLY A 126 -1.08 2.84 13.18
C GLY A 126 -0.68 2.77 11.70
N ALA A 127 0.62 2.71 11.47
CA ALA A 127 1.21 2.68 10.14
C ALA A 127 1.91 1.33 9.89
N VAL A 128 1.94 0.91 8.63
CA VAL A 128 2.73 -0.22 8.15
C VAL A 128 3.63 0.25 7.02
N LEU A 129 4.91 -0.13 7.06
CA LEU A 129 5.84 0.12 5.97
C LEU A 129 5.66 -0.96 4.90
N LEU A 130 5.51 -0.53 3.66
CA LEU A 130 5.46 -1.38 2.49
C LEU A 130 6.68 -1.11 1.62
N TYR A 131 7.08 -2.09 0.82
CA TYR A 131 8.19 -1.98 -0.11
C TYR A 131 7.69 -2.23 -1.53
N PRO A 132 7.99 -1.36 -2.51
CA PRO A 132 7.68 -1.64 -3.91
C PRO A 132 8.36 -2.93 -4.36
N TRP A 133 7.59 -3.87 -4.90
CA TRP A 133 8.14 -5.08 -5.50
C TRP A 133 8.95 -4.73 -6.74
N ARG A 134 10.16 -5.27 -6.80
CA ARG A 134 11.05 -5.20 -7.97
C ARG A 134 11.64 -6.59 -8.19
N LYS A 135 11.98 -6.92 -9.43
CA LYS A 135 12.51 -8.25 -9.78
C LYS A 135 13.82 -8.55 -9.07
N GLU A 136 14.56 -7.52 -8.69
CA GLU A 136 15.85 -7.62 -7.99
C GLU A 136 15.69 -7.70 -6.46
N LEU A 137 14.50 -7.38 -5.93
CA LEU A 137 14.27 -7.33 -4.48
C LEU A 137 14.47 -8.69 -3.77
N PRO A 138 14.09 -9.85 -4.35
CA PRO A 138 14.43 -11.16 -3.79
C PRO A 138 15.91 -11.30 -3.42
N GLN A 139 16.81 -10.81 -4.29
CA GLN A 139 18.25 -10.89 -4.07
C GLN A 139 18.69 -10.01 -2.89
N VAL A 140 18.03 -8.86 -2.70
CA VAL A 140 18.30 -7.95 -1.57
C VAL A 140 17.80 -8.53 -0.25
N MET A 141 16.72 -9.32 -0.27
CA MET A 141 16.13 -9.93 0.93
C MET A 141 16.83 -11.23 1.33
N VAL A 142 17.32 -12.01 0.36
CA VAL A 142 18.12 -13.23 0.61
C VAL A 142 19.58 -12.88 0.91
N GLY A 143 20.11 -11.85 0.25
CA GLY A 143 21.50 -11.44 0.41
C GLY A 143 21.77 -10.89 1.79
N ARG A 144 22.48 -11.66 2.63
CA ARG A 144 23.53 -11.05 3.45
C ARG A 144 24.49 -10.34 2.51
N VAL A 145 24.91 -9.13 2.88
CA VAL A 145 26.09 -8.52 2.30
C VAL A 145 27.18 -9.54 2.61
N THR A 146 27.49 -10.41 1.66
CA THR A 146 28.79 -11.03 1.58
C THR A 146 29.69 -9.83 1.33
N THR A 147 30.16 -9.20 2.40
CA THR A 147 31.28 -8.27 2.31
C THR A 147 32.33 -9.11 1.60
N GLY A 148 32.62 -8.78 0.34
CA GLY A 148 33.48 -9.58 -0.53
C GLY A 148 34.95 -9.53 -0.11
N ASP A 149 35.19 -9.51 1.20
CA ASP A 149 36.48 -9.41 1.88
C ASP A 149 36.66 -10.56 2.88
N ASP A 150 35.66 -11.42 3.09
CA ASP A 150 35.79 -12.64 3.90
C ASP A 150 36.43 -13.76 3.06
N THR A 151 37.70 -13.54 2.76
CA THR A 151 38.65 -14.55 2.33
C THR A 151 39.00 -15.40 3.56
N ASP A 152 38.62 -16.69 3.53
CA ASP A 152 39.14 -17.78 4.38
C ASP A 152 38.41 -18.18 5.69
N ASP A 153 37.13 -17.86 5.89
CA ASP A 153 36.34 -18.47 6.98
C ASP A 153 35.42 -19.59 6.46
N GLU A 154 35.60 -20.81 6.96
CA GLU A 154 34.79 -22.01 6.71
C GLU A 154 33.34 -21.79 7.19
N GLU A 155 32.50 -21.10 6.40
CA GLU A 155 31.07 -20.99 6.68
C GLU A 155 30.40 -22.35 6.46
N TYR A 156 30.07 -23.03 7.56
CA TYR A 156 29.36 -24.30 7.55
C TYR A 156 27.97 -24.12 6.90
N GLU A 157 27.56 -25.07 6.06
CA GLU A 157 26.28 -24.98 5.35
C GLU A 157 25.07 -24.85 6.29
N ASP A 158 25.18 -25.33 7.52
CA ASP A 158 24.14 -25.31 8.55
C ASP A 158 23.90 -23.91 9.15
N ASP A 159 24.85 -22.97 9.02
CA ASP A 159 24.72 -21.62 9.59
C ASP A 159 24.00 -20.64 8.65
N LYS A 160 23.65 -21.08 7.42
CA LYS A 160 22.96 -20.24 6.45
C LYS A 160 21.50 -20.03 6.90
N PRO A 161 21.10 -18.78 7.23
CA PRO A 161 19.72 -18.52 7.62
C PRO A 161 18.77 -18.93 6.49
N ALA A 162 17.67 -19.57 6.86
CA ALA A 162 16.65 -19.98 5.89
C ALA A 162 16.16 -18.75 5.09
N ALA A 163 16.02 -18.93 3.77
CA ALA A 163 15.47 -17.89 2.91
C ALA A 163 14.05 -17.51 3.36
N PRO A 164 13.67 -16.22 3.31
CA PRO A 164 12.32 -15.82 3.70
C PRO A 164 11.28 -16.47 2.79
N VAL A 165 10.13 -16.83 3.35
CA VAL A 165 8.99 -17.36 2.58
C VAL A 165 8.22 -16.19 1.99
N LEU A 166 8.10 -16.16 0.66
CA LEU A 166 7.28 -15.19 -0.05
C LEU A 166 5.85 -15.72 -0.21
N LEU A 167 4.90 -15.00 0.35
CA LEU A 167 3.47 -15.22 0.19
C LEU A 167 2.90 -14.19 -0.76
N ARG A 168 1.90 -14.58 -1.54
CA ARG A 168 1.05 -13.66 -2.28
C ARG A 168 -0.38 -13.72 -1.74
N ALA A 169 -0.92 -12.58 -1.38
CA ALA A 169 -2.30 -12.47 -0.90
C ALA A 169 -3.29 -12.69 -2.05
N LEU A 170 -4.36 -13.46 -1.79
CA LEU A 170 -5.39 -13.78 -2.78
C LEU A 170 -6.75 -13.13 -2.49
N ASP A 171 -7.03 -12.72 -1.24
CA ASP A 171 -8.26 -12.01 -0.92
C ASP A 171 -8.26 -10.62 -1.56
N MET A 172 -9.10 -10.46 -2.58
CA MET A 172 -9.29 -9.21 -3.33
C MET A 172 -9.59 -8.02 -2.42
N ARG A 173 -10.38 -8.20 -1.36
CA ARG A 173 -10.75 -7.10 -0.45
C ARG A 173 -9.54 -6.63 0.33
N LEU A 174 -8.69 -7.54 0.77
CA LEU A 174 -7.45 -7.21 1.45
C LEU A 174 -6.47 -6.53 0.49
N VAL A 175 -6.25 -7.13 -0.69
CA VAL A 175 -5.34 -6.60 -1.71
C VAL A 175 -5.74 -5.18 -2.13
N ILE A 176 -7.01 -4.96 -2.52
CA ILE A 176 -7.48 -3.62 -2.90
C ILE A 176 -7.32 -2.65 -1.74
N ASN A 177 -7.70 -3.00 -0.50
CA ASN A 177 -7.53 -2.10 0.64
C ASN A 177 -6.08 -1.67 0.85
N VAL A 178 -5.15 -2.62 0.81
CA VAL A 178 -3.72 -2.32 1.00
C VAL A 178 -3.24 -1.40 -0.12
N LEU A 179 -3.49 -1.74 -1.38
CA LEU A 179 -3.04 -0.94 -2.53
C LEU A 179 -3.69 0.46 -2.54
N ALA A 180 -5.01 0.52 -2.39
CA ALA A 180 -5.80 1.75 -2.47
C ALA A 180 -5.58 2.74 -1.31
N ARG A 181 -5.13 2.27 -0.14
CA ARG A 181 -4.86 3.13 1.04
C ARG A 181 -3.38 3.45 1.25
N THR A 182 -2.48 2.80 0.50
CA THR A 182 -1.05 3.09 0.63
C THR A 182 -0.71 4.45 0.04
N ARG A 183 0.04 5.25 0.78
CA ARG A 183 0.58 6.54 0.32
C ARG A 183 2.06 6.59 0.61
N SER A 184 2.87 6.85 -0.42
CA SER A 184 4.34 6.93 -0.28
C SER A 184 4.95 5.72 0.42
N ASN A 185 4.49 4.50 0.08
CA ASN A 185 4.91 3.23 0.68
C ASN A 185 4.56 3.06 2.18
N ILE A 186 3.65 3.88 2.70
CA ILE A 186 3.14 3.75 4.06
C ILE A 186 1.65 3.48 3.97
N LEU A 187 1.22 2.36 4.56
CA LEU A 187 -0.18 2.04 4.75
C LEU A 187 -0.65 2.64 6.07
N LEU A 188 -1.61 3.55 5.99
CA LEU A 188 -2.20 4.21 7.16
C LEU A 188 -3.58 3.63 7.39
N SER A 189 -3.90 3.25 8.63
CA SER A 189 -5.20 2.66 8.94
C SER A 189 -6.41 3.55 8.63
N ARG A 190 -6.22 4.87 8.61
CA ARG A 190 -7.24 5.88 8.33
C ARG A 190 -7.08 6.57 6.98
N ALA A 191 -6.18 6.10 6.12
CA ALA A 191 -6.08 6.67 4.79
C ALA A 191 -7.38 6.44 4.01
N PRO A 192 -7.88 7.45 3.27
CA PRO A 192 -9.06 7.28 2.44
C PRO A 192 -8.79 6.23 1.35
N LEU A 193 -9.85 5.51 0.94
CA LEU A 193 -9.77 4.57 -0.16
C LEU A 193 -9.57 5.35 -1.47
N GLY A 194 -8.45 5.11 -2.16
CA GLY A 194 -8.18 5.67 -3.48
C GLY A 194 -8.15 4.56 -4.52
N LEU A 195 -9.18 4.49 -5.36
CA LEU A 195 -9.32 3.46 -6.40
C LEU A 195 -8.73 3.88 -7.76
N GLU A 196 -7.88 4.90 -7.77
CA GLU A 196 -7.17 5.35 -8.97
C GLU A 196 -6.05 4.37 -9.37
N SER A 197 -5.81 4.26 -10.68
CA SER A 197 -4.83 3.36 -11.29
C SER A 197 -3.42 3.54 -10.74
N GLN A 198 -3.04 4.77 -10.38
CA GLN A 198 -1.75 5.05 -9.75
C GLN A 198 -1.53 4.29 -8.43
N TYR A 199 -2.62 3.95 -7.73
CA TYR A 199 -2.56 3.17 -6.48
C TYR A 199 -2.82 1.69 -6.69
N LEU A 200 -3.57 1.31 -7.73
CA LEU A 200 -3.90 -0.10 -7.98
C LEU A 200 -2.85 -0.82 -8.84
N ASN A 201 -2.15 -0.09 -9.71
CA ASN A 201 -1.13 -0.62 -10.62
C ASN A 201 0.26 -0.72 -9.98
N GLN A 202 0.30 -1.08 -8.69
CA GLN A 202 1.53 -1.30 -7.95
C GLN A 202 1.53 -2.69 -7.33
N SER A 203 2.73 -3.22 -7.14
CA SER A 203 2.96 -4.46 -6.40
C SER A 203 3.77 -4.10 -5.16
N LEU A 204 3.22 -4.42 -3.99
CA LEU A 204 3.78 -4.01 -2.70
C LEU A 204 4.08 -5.23 -1.84
N LEU A 205 5.13 -5.15 -1.03
CA LEU A 205 5.54 -6.16 -0.08
C LEU A 205 5.53 -5.63 1.35
N THR A 206 5.38 -6.53 2.31
CA THR A 206 5.66 -6.24 3.71
C THR A 206 5.92 -7.52 4.48
N ASP A 207 6.70 -7.37 5.54
CA ASP A 207 7.01 -8.35 6.56
C ASP A 207 6.26 -8.04 7.88
N ASP A 208 5.38 -7.05 7.89
CA ASP A 208 4.59 -6.70 9.07
C ASP A 208 3.72 -7.89 9.51
N PRO A 209 3.88 -8.38 10.76
CA PRO A 209 3.25 -9.61 11.20
C PRO A 209 1.72 -9.54 11.15
N ARG A 210 1.12 -8.34 11.28
CA ARG A 210 -0.34 -8.17 11.24
C ARG A 210 -0.88 -8.45 9.85
N LEU A 211 -0.22 -7.93 8.82
CA LEU A 211 -0.61 -8.16 7.43
C LEU A 211 -0.29 -9.59 6.98
N VAL A 212 0.81 -10.17 7.46
CA VAL A 212 1.13 -11.59 7.20
C VAL A 212 0.05 -12.51 7.79
N VAL A 213 -0.38 -12.28 9.03
CA VAL A 213 -1.46 -13.06 9.66
C VAL A 213 -2.78 -12.87 8.92
N LEU A 214 -3.13 -11.64 8.55
CA LEU A 214 -4.36 -11.37 7.79
C LEU A 214 -4.36 -12.05 6.42
N ALA A 215 -3.25 -11.99 5.68
CA ALA A 215 -3.14 -12.64 4.38
C ALA A 215 -3.25 -14.17 4.49
N ARG A 216 -2.63 -14.78 5.50
CA ARG A 216 -2.77 -16.22 5.75
C ARG A 216 -4.20 -16.60 6.12
N ALA A 217 -4.87 -15.78 6.94
CA ALA A 217 -6.24 -16.04 7.38
C ALA A 217 -7.28 -15.89 6.25
N THR A 218 -7.04 -14.96 5.33
CA THR A 218 -7.96 -14.64 4.22
C THR A 218 -7.66 -15.44 2.94
N GLY A 219 -6.44 -15.97 2.82
CA GLY A 219 -5.99 -16.80 1.70
C GLY A 219 -4.73 -16.23 1.06
N CYS A 220 -3.69 -17.08 0.99
CA CYS A 220 -2.43 -16.76 0.32
C CYS A 220 -1.87 -18.00 -0.40
N ILE A 221 -0.97 -17.76 -1.34
CA ILE A 221 -0.16 -18.80 -1.98
C ILE A 221 1.31 -18.52 -1.73
N GLU A 222 2.10 -19.57 -1.52
CA GLU A 222 3.55 -19.47 -1.49
C GLU A 222 4.06 -19.31 -2.92
N GLU A 223 4.91 -18.30 -3.13
CA GLU A 223 5.60 -18.10 -4.40
C GLU A 223 7.09 -18.41 -4.23
N PRO A 224 7.70 -19.13 -5.17
CA PRO A 224 9.15 -19.29 -5.15
C PRO A 224 9.80 -17.92 -5.31
N LEU A 225 10.79 -17.61 -4.46
CA LEU A 225 11.74 -16.54 -4.75
C LEU A 225 12.57 -16.99 -5.95
N SER A 226 12.13 -16.63 -7.15
CA SER A 226 12.86 -16.93 -8.39
C SER A 226 14.31 -16.47 -8.26
N LYS A 227 15.24 -17.39 -8.48
CA LYS A 227 16.69 -17.15 -8.48
C LYS A 227 17.10 -16.26 -9.65
#